data_AF-A0A139CKE4-F1
#
_entry.id   AF-A0A139CKE4-F1
#
_cell.length_a   1.000
_cell.length_b   1.000
_cell.length_c   1.000
_cell.angle_alpha   90.00
_cell.angle_beta   90.00
_cell.angle_gamma   90.00
#
_symmetry.space_group_name_H-M   'P 1'
#
loop_
_entity.id
_entity.type
_entity.pdbx_description
1 polymer ?
#
loop_
_entity_poly.entity_id
_entity_poly.type
_entity_poly.pdbx_seq_one_letter_code
_entity_poly.pdbx_strand_id
1 'polypeptide(L)'
;CALPISCVSNSHITGTAIKVAAIFAQRNVSGNYEEIADYITNRIGAVGVAWGAYSQKAISIGSGCNRLGIPVIVGPHGSKYRRALIGKPYDEESWKVYDARDGSEMPIPASPEFLLSTAESIEELLPMLAKNCIRPSDNSMGRMIKLTHYMELSQKYLDHMPEDWYKFVRTETDLPLAKREELLKILEKEHGWEIDWKRKKILSGPTMKADVSAQPTNVKRLCKEEC
;
A
#
# COMPACT_ATOMS: atom_id res chain seq x y z
N CYS A 1 15.24 11.58 4.09
CA CYS A 1 15.91 12.31 5.19
C CYS A 1 15.70 11.56 6.49
N ALA A 2 16.75 11.21 7.22
CA ALA A 2 16.64 10.72 8.59
C ALA A 2 16.63 11.94 9.53
N LEU A 3 15.49 12.23 10.15
CA LEU A 3 15.34 13.34 11.10
C LEU A 3 15.12 12.73 12.49
N PRO A 4 16.04 12.92 13.46
CA PRO A 4 15.84 12.42 14.81
C PRO A 4 14.78 13.26 15.51
N ILE A 5 13.75 12.61 16.07
CA ILE A 5 12.66 13.30 16.75
C ILE A 5 12.30 12.58 18.06
N SER A 6 11.85 13.35 19.07
CA SER A 6 11.43 12.78 20.36
C SER A 6 10.08 12.03 20.24
N CYS A 7 9.71 11.22 21.24
CA CYS A 7 8.47 10.42 21.19
C CYS A 7 7.20 11.25 20.99
N VAL A 8 7.12 12.45 21.57
CA VAL A 8 5.96 13.36 21.41
C VAL A 8 5.92 13.98 20.02
N SER A 9 7.08 14.07 19.38
CA SER A 9 7.25 14.62 18.05
C SER A 9 6.84 13.66 16.93
N ASN A 10 6.47 12.40 17.25
CA ASN A 10 5.81 11.49 16.31
C ASN A 10 4.50 12.09 15.75
N SER A 11 3.88 13.03 16.48
CA SER A 11 2.76 13.83 15.99
C SER A 11 3.08 14.59 14.69
N HIS A 12 4.34 14.94 14.42
CA HIS A 12 4.75 15.56 13.16
C HIS A 12 4.84 14.57 12.00
N ILE A 13 5.02 13.27 12.26
CA ILE A 13 5.05 12.24 11.22
C ILE A 13 3.64 12.08 10.65
N THR A 14 2.66 11.80 11.52
CA THR A 14 1.24 11.74 11.14
C THR A 14 0.74 13.10 10.64
N GLY A 15 1.19 14.20 11.27
CA GLY A 15 0.91 15.56 10.81
C GLY A 15 1.45 15.85 9.41
N THR A 16 2.53 15.19 8.96
CA THR A 16 3.04 15.33 7.59
C THR A 16 2.12 14.63 6.60
N ALA A 17 1.63 13.43 6.91
CA ALA A 17 0.64 12.74 6.07
C ALA A 17 -0.67 13.55 5.96
N ILE A 18 -1.15 14.12 7.08
CA ILE A 18 -2.31 15.02 7.09
C ILE A 18 -2.05 16.27 6.23
N LYS A 19 -0.86 16.87 6.33
CA LYS A 19 -0.48 18.04 5.51
C LYS A 19 -0.42 17.71 4.03
N VAL A 20 -0.04 16.50 3.62
CA VAL A 20 -0.13 16.10 2.20
C VAL A 20 -1.59 16.13 1.75
N ALA A 21 -2.52 15.54 2.51
CA ALA A 21 -3.95 15.61 2.18
C ALA A 21 -4.48 17.06 2.16
N ALA A 22 -4.07 17.89 3.12
CA ALA A 22 -4.54 19.26 3.27
C ALA A 22 -3.97 20.22 2.21
N ILE A 23 -2.67 20.14 1.93
CA ILE A 23 -1.96 21.11 1.08
C ILE A 23 -1.97 20.64 -0.38
N PHE A 24 -1.57 19.39 -0.63
CA PHE A 24 -1.46 18.87 -2.00
C PHE A 24 -2.83 18.53 -2.59
N ALA A 25 -3.69 17.89 -1.81
CA ALA A 25 -5.04 17.52 -2.26
C ALA A 25 -6.15 18.49 -1.84
N GLN A 26 -5.79 19.59 -1.17
CA GLN A 26 -6.71 20.66 -0.75
C GLN A 26 -7.93 20.16 0.04
N ARG A 27 -7.77 19.08 0.82
CA ARG A 27 -8.86 18.53 1.64
C ARG A 27 -9.04 19.33 2.93
N ASN A 28 -10.29 19.50 3.36
CA ASN A 28 -10.57 20.15 4.64
C ASN A 28 -10.17 19.22 5.80
N VAL A 29 -9.41 19.74 6.76
CA VAL A 29 -8.93 19.00 7.94
C VAL A 29 -9.83 19.15 9.16
N SER A 30 -10.62 20.22 9.23
CA SER A 30 -11.41 20.56 10.41
C SER A 30 -12.61 19.63 10.53
N GLY A 31 -12.63 18.81 11.59
CA GLY A 31 -13.73 17.86 11.86
C GLY A 31 -13.86 16.72 10.86
N ASN A 32 -12.87 16.50 9.99
CA ASN A 32 -13.00 15.64 8.81
C ASN A 32 -12.00 14.46 8.82
N TYR A 33 -11.82 13.85 9.99
CA TYR A 33 -10.78 12.84 10.19
C TYR A 33 -10.92 11.62 9.26
N GLU A 34 -12.16 11.19 9.00
CA GLU A 34 -12.46 10.02 8.17
C GLU A 34 -11.98 10.18 6.72
N GLU A 35 -12.27 11.32 6.09
CA GLU A 35 -11.83 11.60 4.71
C GLU A 35 -10.29 11.68 4.62
N ILE A 36 -9.65 12.28 5.63
CA ILE A 36 -8.19 12.39 5.65
C ILE A 36 -7.54 11.00 5.81
N ALA A 37 -8.07 10.16 6.71
CA ALA A 37 -7.60 8.79 6.88
C ALA A 37 -7.81 7.94 5.61
N ASP A 38 -8.97 8.08 4.96
CA ASP A 38 -9.25 7.40 3.69
C ASP A 38 -8.29 7.85 2.57
N TYR A 39 -8.04 9.17 2.48
CA TYR A 39 -7.08 9.72 1.53
C TYR A 39 -5.67 9.15 1.74
N ILE A 40 -5.21 9.11 3.00
CA ILE A 40 -3.89 8.54 3.36
C ILE A 40 -3.84 7.06 2.98
N THR A 41 -4.87 6.28 3.34
CA THR A 41 -4.95 4.84 3.08
C THR A 41 -4.87 4.52 1.59
N ASN A 42 -5.58 5.28 0.75
CA ASN A 42 -5.68 4.98 -0.68
C ASN A 42 -4.54 5.56 -1.54
N ARG A 43 -3.87 6.63 -1.07
CA ARG A 43 -2.97 7.44 -1.93
C ARG A 43 -1.57 7.67 -1.36
N ILE A 44 -1.39 7.63 -0.04
CA ILE A 44 -0.10 7.98 0.57
C ILE A 44 0.62 6.71 1.03
N GLY A 45 1.66 6.35 0.29
CA GLY A 45 2.55 5.24 0.64
C GLY A 45 3.45 5.60 1.82
N ALA A 46 3.08 5.12 3.01
CA ALA A 46 3.85 5.29 4.24
C ALA A 46 3.71 4.04 5.12
N VAL A 47 4.77 3.70 5.84
CA VAL A 47 4.79 2.59 6.81
C VAL A 47 5.61 3.02 8.03
N GLY A 48 5.09 2.78 9.22
CA GLY A 48 5.81 3.00 10.48
C GLY A 48 6.58 1.75 10.91
N VAL A 49 7.73 1.94 11.55
CA VAL A 49 8.49 0.85 12.18
C VAL A 49 8.71 1.17 13.65
N ALA A 50 8.37 0.23 14.52
CA ALA A 50 8.68 0.28 15.93
C ALA A 50 9.33 -1.05 16.37
N TRP A 51 10.58 -1.26 15.93
CA TRP A 51 11.32 -2.51 16.12
C TRP A 51 11.44 -2.91 17.60
N GLY A 52 11.86 -1.98 18.46
CA GLY A 52 12.00 -2.19 19.90
C GLY A 52 10.78 -1.80 20.73
N ALA A 53 9.56 -1.93 20.21
CA ALA A 53 8.36 -1.47 20.90
C ALA A 53 8.10 -2.27 22.20
N TYR A 54 8.32 -1.66 23.37
CA TYR A 54 8.04 -2.27 24.69
C TYR A 54 6.99 -1.53 25.53
N SER A 55 6.77 -0.23 25.29
CA SER A 55 5.97 0.63 26.17
C SER A 55 4.52 0.77 25.71
N GLN A 56 3.62 1.05 26.65
CA GLN A 56 2.22 1.42 26.34
C GLN A 56 2.12 2.68 25.45
N LYS A 57 3.16 3.52 25.42
CA LYS A 57 3.23 4.67 24.50
C LYS A 57 3.45 4.22 23.06
N ALA A 58 4.21 3.15 22.83
CA ALA A 58 4.48 2.66 21.49
C ALA A 58 3.20 2.12 20.83
N ILE A 59 2.40 1.35 21.58
CA ILE A 59 1.11 0.85 21.08
C ILE A 59 0.09 1.98 20.83
N SER A 60 0.07 3.03 21.66
CA SER A 60 -0.84 4.17 21.43
C SER A 60 -0.41 5.01 20.22
N ILE A 61 0.90 5.22 20.02
CA ILE A 61 1.43 5.87 18.81
C ILE A 61 1.10 5.05 17.57
N GLY A 62 1.39 3.74 17.59
CA GLY A 62 1.06 2.83 16.50
C GLY A 62 -0.44 2.86 16.19
N SER A 63 -1.30 2.72 17.20
CA SER A 63 -2.74 2.81 17.02
C SER A 63 -3.20 4.16 16.43
N GLY A 64 -2.51 5.26 16.73
CA GLY A 64 -2.75 6.56 16.12
C GLY A 64 -2.41 6.60 14.63
N CYS A 65 -1.29 5.98 14.22
CA CYS A 65 -0.92 5.80 12.81
C CYS A 65 -1.96 4.93 12.08
N ASN A 66 -2.34 3.80 12.67
CA ASN A 66 -3.31 2.88 12.11
C ASN A 66 -4.66 3.55 11.85
N ARG A 67 -5.11 4.42 12.76
CA ARG A 67 -6.37 5.15 12.62
C ARG A 67 -6.35 6.13 11.43
N LEU A 68 -5.17 6.58 11.01
CA LEU A 68 -4.96 7.37 9.79
C LEU A 68 -4.70 6.52 8.54
N GLY A 69 -4.80 5.19 8.62
CA GLY A 69 -4.52 4.32 7.47
C GLY A 69 -3.03 4.08 7.21
N ILE A 70 -2.17 4.39 8.18
CA ILE A 70 -0.73 4.17 8.07
C ILE A 70 -0.40 2.82 8.73
N PRO A 71 0.05 1.80 7.98
CA PRO A 71 0.47 0.53 8.54
C PRO A 71 1.71 0.67 9.42
N VAL A 72 1.80 -0.16 10.46
CA VAL A 72 2.93 -0.18 11.40
C VAL A 72 3.45 -1.61 11.57
N ILE A 73 4.76 -1.77 11.45
CA ILE A 73 5.46 -3.01 11.75
C ILE A 73 6.18 -2.87 13.09
N VAL A 74 5.95 -3.81 13.99
CA VAL A 74 6.64 -3.91 15.27
C VAL A 74 7.63 -5.08 15.23
N GLY A 75 8.68 -5.03 16.05
CA GLY A 75 9.57 -6.19 16.17
C GLY A 75 8.90 -7.35 16.91
N PRO A 76 9.60 -8.47 17.12
CA PRO A 76 9.01 -9.74 17.60
C PRO A 76 8.37 -9.61 19.00
N HIS A 77 8.94 -8.78 19.87
CA HIS A 77 8.35 -8.50 21.18
C HIS A 77 7.02 -7.74 21.13
N GLY A 78 6.69 -7.12 20.00
CA GLY A 78 5.40 -6.47 19.78
C GLY A 78 4.21 -7.43 19.80
N SER A 79 4.44 -8.73 19.58
CA SER A 79 3.40 -9.77 19.75
C SER A 79 2.76 -9.74 21.15
N LYS A 80 3.50 -9.30 22.18
CA LYS A 80 3.04 -9.17 23.56
C LYS A 80 1.93 -8.13 23.76
N TYR A 81 1.68 -7.25 22.77
CA TYR A 81 0.56 -6.31 22.79
C TYR A 81 -0.81 -6.96 22.54
N ARG A 82 -0.85 -8.27 22.24
CA ARG A 82 -2.07 -9.12 22.15
C ARG A 82 -3.04 -8.81 21.00
N ARG A 83 -2.76 -7.81 20.17
CA ARG A 83 -3.61 -7.44 19.03
C ARG A 83 -2.76 -7.11 17.81
N ALA A 84 -3.06 -7.77 16.70
CA ALA A 84 -2.60 -7.44 15.36
C ALA A 84 -3.80 -7.07 14.48
N LEU A 85 -3.59 -6.30 13.42
CA LEU A 85 -4.62 -5.90 12.46
C LEU A 85 -4.16 -6.32 11.07
N ILE A 86 -4.56 -7.51 10.64
CA ILE A 86 -4.08 -8.17 9.43
C ILE A 86 -5.28 -8.43 8.52
N GLY A 87 -5.20 -7.98 7.27
CA GLY A 87 -6.19 -8.28 6.23
C GLY A 87 -6.00 -9.70 5.70
N LYS A 88 -6.98 -10.21 4.96
CA LYS A 88 -6.92 -11.54 4.34
C LYS A 88 -6.68 -11.39 2.83
N PRO A 89 -5.43 -11.52 2.33
CA PRO A 89 -5.13 -11.24 0.91
C PRO A 89 -5.75 -12.22 -0.09
N TYR A 90 -6.24 -13.36 0.40
CA TYR A 90 -6.92 -14.40 -0.39
C TYR A 90 -8.44 -14.17 -0.51
N ASP A 91 -9.01 -13.22 0.24
CA ASP A 91 -10.44 -12.92 0.23
C ASP A 91 -10.71 -11.70 -0.65
N GLU A 92 -10.94 -11.91 -1.95
CA GLU A 92 -11.08 -10.85 -2.95
C GLU A 92 -12.25 -9.89 -2.67
N GLU A 93 -13.30 -10.36 -2.00
CA GLU A 93 -14.46 -9.54 -1.61
C GLU A 93 -14.09 -8.48 -0.57
N SER A 94 -13.10 -8.75 0.28
CA SER A 94 -12.59 -7.80 1.27
C SER A 94 -11.71 -6.69 0.64
N TRP A 95 -11.35 -6.81 -0.65
CA TRP A 95 -10.46 -5.86 -1.34
C TRP A 95 -11.19 -5.09 -2.43
N LYS A 96 -12.31 -4.47 -2.05
CA LYS A 96 -13.09 -3.56 -2.88
C LYS A 96 -13.24 -2.21 -2.20
N VAL A 97 -13.22 -1.16 -3.00
CA VAL A 97 -13.48 0.23 -2.58
C VAL A 97 -14.47 0.85 -3.54
N TYR A 98 -15.03 2.00 -3.20
CA TYR A 98 -15.88 2.74 -4.11
C TYR A 98 -15.03 3.69 -4.98
N ASP A 99 -15.46 3.93 -6.21
CA ASP A 99 -15.01 5.09 -6.96
C ASP A 99 -15.87 6.30 -6.61
N ALA A 100 -15.27 7.37 -6.10
CA ALA A 100 -16.01 8.55 -5.68
C ALA A 100 -16.71 9.30 -6.84
N ARG A 101 -16.36 8.98 -8.10
CA ARG A 101 -16.95 9.63 -9.28
C ARG A 101 -18.40 9.21 -9.54
N ASP A 102 -18.69 7.92 -9.38
CA ASP A 102 -19.97 7.29 -9.75
C ASP A 102 -20.54 6.37 -8.65
N GLY A 103 -19.79 6.13 -7.57
CA GLY A 103 -20.21 5.24 -6.49
C GLY A 103 -20.08 3.75 -6.82
N SER A 104 -19.52 3.39 -7.97
CA SER A 104 -19.30 1.99 -8.36
C SER A 104 -18.24 1.31 -7.50
N GLU A 105 -18.35 -0.01 -7.34
CA GLU A 105 -17.33 -0.80 -6.65
C GLU A 105 -16.14 -1.09 -7.58
N MET A 106 -14.94 -0.90 -7.06
CA MET A 106 -13.66 -1.10 -7.72
C MET A 106 -12.80 -2.09 -6.92
N PRO A 107 -12.27 -3.14 -7.55
CA PRO A 107 -11.28 -3.99 -6.90
C PRO A 107 -9.96 -3.24 -6.69
N ILE A 108 -9.32 -3.46 -5.55
CA ILE A 108 -7.99 -2.93 -5.23
C ILE A 108 -7.02 -4.07 -4.95
N PRO A 109 -5.70 -3.87 -5.17
CA PRO A 109 -4.72 -4.84 -4.69
C PRO A 109 -4.72 -4.87 -3.16
N ALA A 110 -4.33 -6.01 -2.59
CA ALA A 110 -4.15 -6.19 -1.14
C ALA A 110 -2.94 -5.39 -0.61
N SER A 111 -3.05 -4.06 -0.57
CA SER A 111 -2.02 -3.17 -0.03
C SER A 111 -2.59 -1.87 0.56
N PRO A 112 -2.27 -1.54 1.83
CA PRO A 112 -1.44 -2.34 2.74
C PRO A 112 -2.16 -3.61 3.21
N GLU A 113 -1.42 -4.70 3.41
CA GLU A 113 -1.99 -6.02 3.76
C GLU A 113 -2.35 -6.14 5.24
N PHE A 114 -1.73 -5.30 6.07
CA PHE A 114 -1.99 -5.16 7.50
C PHE A 114 -1.96 -3.69 7.89
N LEU A 115 -2.59 -3.34 9.00
CA LEU A 115 -2.33 -2.08 9.69
C LEU A 115 -1.39 -2.25 10.88
N LEU A 116 -1.35 -3.42 11.52
CA LEU A 116 -0.41 -3.74 12.59
C LEU A 116 0.03 -5.19 12.48
N SER A 117 1.30 -5.41 12.22
CA SER A 117 1.90 -6.75 12.21
C SER A 117 3.28 -6.75 12.88
N THR A 118 3.76 -7.94 13.21
CA THR A 118 5.11 -8.18 13.74
C THR A 118 5.99 -8.73 12.63
N ALA A 119 7.27 -8.36 12.64
CA ALA A 119 8.31 -9.04 11.87
C ALA A 119 9.36 -9.60 12.83
N GLU A 120 9.90 -10.78 12.53
CA GLU A 120 10.86 -11.47 13.40
C GLU A 120 12.29 -10.98 13.19
N SER A 121 12.65 -10.71 11.93
CA SER A 121 14.00 -10.30 11.53
C SER A 121 14.00 -9.01 10.70
N ILE A 122 15.16 -8.35 10.63
CA ILE A 122 15.30 -7.11 9.84
C ILE A 122 15.21 -7.46 8.34
N GLU A 123 15.69 -8.64 7.99
CA GLU A 123 15.64 -9.22 6.66
C GLU A 123 14.20 -9.39 6.17
N GLU A 124 13.28 -9.82 7.04
CA GLU A 124 11.84 -9.91 6.76
C GLU A 124 11.17 -8.52 6.74
N LEU A 125 11.57 -7.65 7.68
CA LEU A 125 11.02 -6.29 7.80
C LEU A 125 11.18 -5.48 6.52
N LEU A 126 12.34 -5.56 5.84
CA LEU A 126 12.67 -4.70 4.70
C LEU A 126 11.74 -4.91 3.48
N PRO A 127 11.53 -6.15 2.97
CA PRO A 127 10.52 -6.42 1.95
C PRO A 127 9.10 -6.05 2.41
N MET A 128 8.73 -6.34 3.66
CA MET A 128 7.41 -5.98 4.20
C MET A 128 7.17 -4.47 4.17
N LEU A 129 8.19 -3.67 4.49
CA LEU A 129 8.14 -2.21 4.41
C LEU A 129 7.88 -1.72 2.99
N ALA A 130 8.62 -2.25 2.02
CA ALA A 130 8.49 -1.84 0.62
C ALA A 130 7.12 -2.21 0.06
N LYS A 131 6.64 -3.44 0.33
CA LYS A 131 5.32 -3.92 -0.08
C LYS A 131 4.20 -3.04 0.47
N ASN A 132 4.23 -2.75 1.77
CA ASN A 132 3.18 -1.99 2.44
C ASN A 132 3.25 -0.47 2.17
N CYS A 133 4.19 -0.01 1.34
CA CYS A 133 4.16 1.33 0.75
C CYS A 133 3.35 1.40 -0.55
N ILE A 134 3.02 0.28 -1.19
CA ILE A 134 2.19 0.25 -2.41
C ILE A 134 0.78 0.76 -2.09
N ARG A 135 0.18 1.49 -3.03
CA ARG A 135 -1.16 2.05 -2.87
C ARG A 135 -2.01 1.84 -4.12
N PRO A 136 -3.35 1.73 -3.96
CA PRO A 136 -4.27 1.63 -5.10
C PRO A 136 -4.06 2.74 -6.13
N SER A 137 -3.91 3.99 -5.67
CA SER A 137 -3.78 5.17 -6.53
C SER A 137 -2.35 5.48 -7.02
N ASP A 138 -1.40 4.55 -6.91
CA ASP A 138 -0.07 4.76 -7.49
C ASP A 138 -0.16 4.98 -9.01
N ASN A 139 0.52 6.00 -9.54
CA ASN A 139 0.69 6.11 -10.99
C ASN A 139 1.65 5.02 -11.50
N SER A 140 1.76 4.82 -12.82
CA SER A 140 2.55 3.70 -13.34
C SER A 140 4.04 3.77 -12.98
N MET A 141 4.62 4.98 -13.02
CA MET A 141 6.02 5.16 -12.65
C MET A 141 6.25 4.89 -11.15
N GLY A 142 5.36 5.36 -10.28
CA GLY A 142 5.44 5.14 -8.84
C GLY A 142 5.26 3.67 -8.47
N ARG A 143 4.29 2.99 -9.10
CA ARG A 143 4.08 1.54 -8.95
C ARG A 143 5.32 0.76 -9.40
N MET A 144 5.90 1.11 -10.55
CA MET A 144 7.14 0.51 -11.06
C MET A 144 8.29 0.64 -10.07
N ILE A 145 8.53 1.83 -9.50
CA ILE A 145 9.60 2.05 -8.53
C ILE A 145 9.37 1.22 -7.26
N LYS A 146 8.14 1.23 -6.73
CA LYS A 146 7.80 0.47 -5.52
C LYS A 146 7.93 -1.04 -5.74
N LEU A 147 7.47 -1.55 -6.89
CA LEU A 147 7.62 -2.96 -7.24
C LEU A 147 9.07 -3.35 -7.44
N THR A 148 9.87 -2.51 -8.09
CA THR A 148 11.32 -2.74 -8.23
C THR A 148 11.96 -2.93 -6.86
N HIS A 149 11.73 -2.01 -5.92
CA HIS A 149 12.29 -2.12 -4.58
C HIS A 149 11.75 -3.31 -3.80
N TYR A 150 10.45 -3.61 -3.89
CA TYR A 150 9.88 -4.77 -3.22
C TYR A 150 10.53 -6.08 -3.69
N MET A 151 10.62 -6.27 -5.01
CA MET A 151 11.20 -7.47 -5.61
C MET A 151 12.70 -7.59 -5.32
N GLU A 152 13.46 -6.49 -5.43
CA GLU A 152 14.89 -6.48 -5.14
C GLU A 152 15.19 -6.74 -3.66
N LEU A 153 14.43 -6.15 -2.74
CA LEU A 153 14.60 -6.37 -1.31
C LEU A 153 14.25 -7.82 -0.95
N SER A 154 13.17 -8.36 -1.49
CA SER A 154 12.82 -9.78 -1.30
C SER A 154 13.92 -10.70 -1.80
N GLN A 155 14.41 -10.48 -3.03
CA GLN A 155 15.48 -11.29 -3.59
C GLN A 155 16.79 -11.17 -2.80
N LYS A 156 17.09 -10.00 -2.24
CA LYS A 156 18.33 -9.74 -1.50
C LYS A 156 18.32 -10.31 -0.08
N TYR A 157 17.19 -10.26 0.60
CA TYR A 157 17.10 -10.59 2.03
C TYR A 157 16.38 -11.92 2.31
N LEU A 158 15.54 -12.39 1.40
CA LEU A 158 14.79 -13.65 1.51
C LEU A 158 15.17 -14.67 0.41
N ASP A 159 16.09 -14.31 -0.50
CA ASP A 159 16.58 -15.15 -1.60
C ASP A 159 15.50 -15.67 -2.57
N HIS A 160 14.30 -15.08 -2.57
CA HIS A 160 13.22 -15.45 -3.48
C HIS A 160 12.49 -14.23 -4.07
N MET A 161 11.92 -14.44 -5.27
CA MET A 161 10.97 -13.50 -5.85
C MET A 161 9.65 -13.56 -5.07
N PRO A 162 9.03 -12.42 -4.69
CA PRO A 162 7.76 -12.47 -3.99
C PRO A 162 6.69 -13.15 -4.85
N GLU A 163 5.94 -14.09 -4.30
CA GLU A 163 4.97 -14.88 -5.07
C GLU A 163 3.77 -14.05 -5.56
N ASP A 164 3.42 -12.97 -4.86
CA ASP A 164 2.22 -12.17 -5.10
C ASP A 164 2.48 -10.88 -5.90
N TRP A 165 3.68 -10.70 -6.43
CA TRP A 165 4.09 -9.50 -7.16
C TRP A 165 3.15 -9.13 -8.31
N TYR A 166 2.63 -10.13 -9.03
CA TYR A 166 1.75 -9.95 -10.18
C TYR A 166 0.41 -9.30 -9.81
N LYS A 167 -0.06 -9.45 -8.56
CA LYS A 167 -1.31 -8.85 -8.07
C LYS A 167 -1.27 -7.32 -8.04
N PHE A 168 -0.07 -6.73 -8.09
CA PHE A 168 0.14 -5.29 -8.09
C PHE A 168 0.40 -4.72 -9.49
N VAL A 169 0.29 -5.52 -10.55
CA VAL A 169 0.51 -5.09 -11.94
C VAL A 169 -0.83 -4.81 -12.59
N ARG A 170 -1.04 -3.59 -13.11
CA ARG A 170 -2.24 -3.23 -13.88
C ARG A 170 -1.95 -3.16 -15.39
N THR A 171 -0.74 -2.75 -15.74
CA THR A 171 -0.27 -2.57 -17.12
C THR A 171 1.24 -2.88 -17.21
N GLU A 172 1.77 -3.04 -18.42
CA GLU A 172 3.21 -3.29 -18.66
C GLU A 172 4.11 -2.18 -18.11
N THR A 173 3.57 -0.96 -17.96
CA THR A 173 4.27 0.21 -17.43
C THR A 173 4.47 0.16 -15.93
N ASP A 174 3.71 -0.66 -15.20
CA ASP A 174 3.91 -0.91 -13.77
C ASP A 174 5.11 -1.86 -13.53
N LEU A 175 5.60 -2.56 -14.56
CA LEU A 175 6.71 -3.51 -14.43
C LEU A 175 8.08 -2.84 -14.36
N PRO A 176 8.99 -3.29 -13.48
CA PRO A 176 10.38 -2.85 -13.43
C PRO A 176 11.04 -2.81 -14.80
N LEU A 177 11.54 -1.64 -15.20
CA LEU A 177 12.04 -1.41 -16.56
C LEU A 177 13.16 -2.39 -16.96
N ALA A 178 14.07 -2.68 -16.04
CA ALA A 178 15.23 -3.55 -16.29
C ALA A 178 14.85 -5.03 -16.51
N LYS A 179 13.79 -5.50 -15.87
CA LYS A 179 13.34 -6.91 -15.91
C LYS A 179 12.02 -7.10 -16.66
N ARG A 180 11.50 -6.07 -17.32
CA ARG A 180 10.16 -6.07 -17.91
C ARG A 180 9.91 -7.26 -18.83
N GLU A 181 10.86 -7.57 -19.71
CA GLU A 181 10.69 -8.65 -20.67
C GLU A 181 10.64 -10.04 -19.99
N GLU A 182 11.48 -10.26 -18.98
CA GLU A 182 11.48 -11.50 -18.19
C GLU A 182 10.16 -11.65 -17.43
N LEU A 183 9.69 -10.57 -16.79
CA LEU A 183 8.45 -10.56 -16.03
C LEU A 183 7.22 -10.77 -16.92
N LEU A 184 7.20 -10.23 -18.13
CA LEU A 184 6.13 -10.51 -19.10
C LEU A 184 6.07 -12.00 -19.48
N LYS A 185 7.23 -12.67 -19.62
CA LYS A 185 7.28 -14.12 -19.89
C LYS A 185 6.71 -14.92 -18.72
N ILE A 186 6.99 -14.50 -17.49
CA ILE A 186 6.46 -15.13 -16.27
C ILE A 186 4.93 -14.96 -16.21
N LEU A 187 4.40 -13.76 -16.49
CA LEU A 187 2.96 -13.51 -16.51
C LEU A 187 2.22 -14.38 -17.54
N GLU A 188 2.77 -14.53 -18.74
CA GLU A 188 2.20 -15.39 -19.78
C GLU A 188 2.27 -16.88 -19.38
N LYS A 189 3.43 -17.34 -18.91
CA LYS A 189 3.68 -18.77 -18.63
C LYS A 189 2.99 -19.28 -17.37
N GLU A 190 3.02 -18.52 -16.28
CA GLU A 190 2.59 -18.98 -14.95
C GLU A 190 1.18 -18.49 -14.58
N HIS A 191 0.78 -17.33 -15.09
CA HIS A 191 -0.52 -16.73 -14.79
C HIS A 191 -1.48 -16.71 -15.99
N GLY A 192 -1.04 -17.17 -17.17
CA GLY A 192 -1.89 -17.28 -18.36
C GLY A 192 -2.32 -15.92 -18.94
N TRP A 193 -1.53 -14.86 -18.71
CA TRP A 193 -1.86 -13.52 -19.23
C TRP A 193 -1.61 -13.43 -20.73
N GLU A 194 -2.47 -12.69 -21.43
CA GLU A 194 -2.33 -12.49 -22.87
C GLU A 194 -1.43 -11.28 -23.16
N ILE A 195 -0.31 -11.50 -23.85
CA ILE A 195 0.71 -10.48 -24.11
C ILE A 195 0.85 -10.23 -25.62
N ASP A 196 0.76 -8.95 -26.03
CA ASP A 196 1.18 -8.53 -27.37
C ASP A 196 2.71 -8.34 -27.38
N TRP A 197 3.45 -9.36 -27.83
CA TRP A 197 4.91 -9.34 -27.90
C TRP A 197 5.47 -8.32 -28.90
N LYS A 198 4.68 -7.88 -29.90
CA LYS A 198 5.14 -6.87 -30.87
C LYS A 198 5.23 -5.50 -30.22
N ARG A 199 4.29 -5.19 -29.32
CA ARG A 199 4.24 -3.92 -28.57
C ARG A 199 4.73 -4.05 -27.12
N LYS A 200 5.00 -5.27 -26.66
CA LYS A 200 5.29 -5.65 -25.27
C LYS A 200 4.22 -5.13 -24.30
N LYS A 201 2.95 -5.35 -24.64
CA LYS A 201 1.78 -4.87 -23.88
C LYS A 201 0.94 -6.00 -23.31
N ILE A 202 0.31 -5.74 -22.18
CA ILE A 202 -0.63 -6.68 -21.55
C ILE A 202 -2.02 -6.44 -22.16
N LEU A 203 -2.64 -7.48 -22.72
CA LEU A 203 -3.99 -7.42 -23.30
C LEU A 203 -5.05 -7.82 -22.28
N SER A 204 -4.81 -8.90 -21.55
CA SER A 204 -5.73 -9.46 -20.55
C SER A 204 -4.96 -10.10 -19.38
N GLY A 205 -5.58 -10.13 -18.20
CA GLY A 205 -4.99 -10.72 -16.98
C GLY A 205 -5.19 -9.90 -15.70
N PRO A 206 -4.82 -8.60 -15.67
CA PRO A 206 -4.90 -7.80 -14.45
C PRO A 206 -6.29 -7.71 -13.84
N THR A 207 -6.40 -7.96 -12.52
CA THR A 207 -7.65 -7.83 -11.76
C THR A 207 -8.10 -6.37 -11.62
N MET A 208 -7.14 -5.46 -11.44
CA MET A 208 -7.38 -4.02 -11.37
C MET A 208 -6.95 -3.35 -12.68
N LYS A 209 -7.85 -2.56 -13.28
CA LYS A 209 -7.51 -1.74 -14.46
C LYS A 209 -6.76 -0.48 -14.05
N ALA A 210 -5.85 -0.02 -14.90
CA ALA A 210 -5.22 1.28 -14.74
C ALA A 210 -6.18 2.39 -15.20
N ASP A 211 -6.74 3.14 -14.24
CA ASP A 211 -7.50 4.35 -14.50
C ASP A 211 -6.87 5.52 -13.72
N VAL A 212 -6.40 6.53 -14.46
CA VAL A 212 -5.74 7.73 -13.91
C VAL A 212 -6.75 8.65 -13.21
N SER A 213 -8.02 8.57 -13.61
CA SER A 213 -9.10 9.41 -13.11
C SER A 213 -9.87 8.79 -11.94
N ALA A 214 -9.65 7.49 -11.65
CA ALA A 214 -10.29 6.79 -10.55
C ALA A 214 -10.09 7.48 -9.20
N GLN A 215 -11.15 7.51 -8.40
CA GLN A 215 -11.13 8.12 -7.08
C GLN A 215 -11.46 7.09 -5.99
N PRO A 216 -10.56 6.13 -5.70
CA PRO A 216 -10.83 5.09 -4.71
C PRO A 216 -11.05 5.69 -3.32
N THR A 217 -12.12 5.24 -2.66
CA THR A 217 -12.52 5.61 -1.31
C THR A 217 -13.27 4.47 -0.61
N ASN A 218 -13.04 4.28 0.68
CA ASN A 218 -13.82 3.38 1.52
C ASN A 218 -15.11 4.04 2.03
N VAL A 219 -15.27 5.36 1.82
CA VAL A 219 -16.31 6.16 2.44
C VAL A 219 -17.38 6.52 1.42
N LYS A 220 -18.49 5.77 1.45
CA LYS A 220 -19.59 5.93 0.48
C LYS A 220 -20.16 7.35 0.40
N ARG A 221 -20.21 8.09 1.51
CA ARG A 221 -20.72 9.48 1.52
C ARG A 221 -19.87 10.47 0.71
N LEU A 222 -18.64 10.09 0.34
CA LEU A 222 -17.76 10.89 -0.50
C LEU A 222 -17.99 10.64 -1.99
N CYS A 223 -18.72 9.58 -2.33
CA CYS A 223 -19.12 9.31 -3.70
C CYS A 223 -20.19 10.30 -4.14
N LYS A 224 -20.12 10.75 -5.39
CA LYS A 224 -21.24 11.42 -6.02
C LYS A 224 -22.35 10.39 -6.17
N GLU A 225 -23.46 10.59 -5.49
CA GLU A 225 -24.69 9.87 -5.82
C GLU A 225 -25.10 10.31 -7.24
N GLU A 226 -25.62 9.37 -8.04
CA GLU A 226 -26.35 9.72 -9.26
C GLU A 226 -27.50 10.66 -8.85
N CYS A 227 -27.36 11.96 -9.11
CA CYS A 227 -28.47 12.90 -9.10
C CYS A 227 -29.40 12.63 -10.28
#